data_AF-A0A061S0U0-F1
#
_entry.id   AF-A0A061S0U0-F1
#
_cell.length_a   1.000
_cell.length_b   1.000
_cell.length_c   1.000
_cell.angle_alpha   90.00
_cell.angle_beta   90.00
_cell.angle_gamma   90.00
#
_symmetry.space_group_name_H-M   'P 1'
#
loop_
_entity.id
_entity.type
_entity.pdbx_description
1 polymer ?
#
loop_
_entity_poly.entity_id
_entity_poly.type
_entity_poly.pdbx_seq_one_letter_code
_entity_poly.pdbx_strand_id
1 'polypeptide(L)'
;MSDLEPQTKKAKLEGADLHVGEHDLALVLDFGSQYTQLITRRVRELGVASKLITGDSSLERIKSFNPHVIFLSGGPNSVHVEGSPSLPEGFFEYIEANKIPVLGICYGMQLLVHSLGGKVLAAEAGGEYGRMPMLTEEGSELFANSGHNKQLVWMSHGDECTVLPPGFDAVGKSQQGAIVAIENTEKRIFGLQYHPEVTHTERGRDTLKHFLFEVARVKATWSMEDVMEKQMAKVAKQVGPEEHVICALSGGVDSAVAATLVHKVIGDRLHCVFVDNGLLRFKESERVMKTFKEHLHLPVTVIDDSERMLSRLKGLTDPEAKRKAIGAGFIEVFREFRAKMEREIGHVPRFLVQGTLYPDVIESCPPPGSGQKHSHTIKSHHNVGGLPEDLDFELIEPLRELFKDEVRALGRLPAMDVPEAFITRHPFPGPGLAVRVLGDVTEDDRLTVLREVDEIFIDTIREFGLYDEIWQAFAVFLPVRSVGVQGDQRTHSHVVALRAVTSGDGMTADWYPFQPDFLKEVSNRICNKVRSVNRVVYDVTSKPPGTIEWE
;
A
#
# COMPACT_ATOMS: atom_id res chain seq x y z
N MET A 1 42.09 -11.15 35.13
CA MET A 1 41.89 -9.71 34.86
C MET A 1 42.23 -9.51 33.40
N SER A 2 41.32 -9.34 32.46
CA SER A 2 39.88 -9.05 32.48
C SER A 2 39.35 -9.49 31.12
N ASP A 3 38.32 -10.34 31.11
CA ASP A 3 37.53 -10.66 29.93
C ASP A 3 36.64 -9.47 29.57
N LEU A 4 36.72 -9.02 28.33
CA LEU A 4 35.80 -8.07 27.71
C LEU A 4 35.41 -8.67 26.36
N GLU A 5 34.30 -9.40 26.36
CA GLU A 5 33.61 -9.87 25.15
C GLU A 5 32.94 -8.69 24.42
N PRO A 6 32.87 -8.71 23.08
CA PRO A 6 32.27 -7.62 22.31
C PRO A 6 30.75 -7.77 22.23
N GLN A 7 30.04 -7.02 23.08
CA GLN A 7 28.65 -6.64 22.83
C GLN A 7 28.59 -5.65 21.66
N THR A 8 28.25 -6.08 20.44
CA THR A 8 27.66 -5.20 19.41
C THR A 8 27.24 -6.00 18.17
N LYS A 9 25.93 -6.23 18.03
CA LYS A 9 25.21 -6.39 16.74
C LYS A 9 23.70 -6.69 16.89
N LYS A 10 23.19 -6.92 18.11
CA LYS A 10 21.77 -7.24 18.35
C LYS A 10 20.85 -6.04 18.65
N ALA A 11 21.40 -4.84 18.86
CA ALA A 11 20.66 -3.66 19.35
C ALA A 11 20.39 -2.57 18.29
N LYS A 12 20.41 -2.89 16.99
CA LYS A 12 20.21 -1.91 15.89
C LYS A 12 18.90 -2.06 15.11
N LEU A 13 17.99 -2.93 15.57
CA LEU A 13 16.63 -3.09 15.02
C LEU A 13 15.53 -2.56 15.95
N GLU A 14 15.91 -1.97 17.09
CA GLU A 14 15.02 -1.51 18.15
C GLU A 14 15.13 0.01 18.27
N GLY A 15 14.04 0.73 18.04
CA GLY A 15 13.97 2.18 18.25
C GLY A 15 13.53 2.97 17.02
N ALA A 16 12.28 2.79 16.60
CA ALA A 16 11.58 3.76 15.78
C ALA A 16 10.11 3.76 16.19
N ASP A 17 9.87 4.08 17.46
CA ASP A 17 8.53 4.22 17.99
C ASP A 17 7.95 5.56 17.53
N LEU A 18 6.79 5.52 16.89
CA LEU A 18 5.80 6.58 17.05
C LEU A 18 5.71 6.84 18.55
N HIS A 19 6.07 8.03 19.01
CA HIS A 19 5.84 8.37 20.41
C HIS A 19 4.32 8.45 20.61
N VAL A 20 3.75 7.30 20.99
CA VAL A 20 2.34 7.06 21.29
C VAL A 20 1.88 7.86 22.51
N GLY A 21 2.80 8.41 23.30
CA GLY A 21 2.50 9.05 24.59
C GLY A 21 1.53 10.23 24.57
N GLU A 22 1.21 10.81 23.41
CA GLU A 22 0.27 11.94 23.28
C GLU A 22 -1.09 11.58 22.65
N HIS A 23 -1.22 10.41 22.03
CA HIS A 23 -2.42 10.03 21.28
C HIS A 23 -2.97 8.69 21.76
N ASP A 24 -4.30 8.56 21.77
CA ASP A 24 -4.93 7.29 22.05
C ASP A 24 -4.61 6.31 20.89
N LEU A 25 -4.09 5.13 21.24
CA LEU A 25 -3.61 4.15 20.27
C LEU A 25 -4.55 2.96 20.09
N ALA A 26 -4.87 2.67 18.83
CA ALA A 26 -5.41 1.39 18.41
C ALA A 26 -4.30 0.43 17.98
N LEU A 27 -4.14 -0.67 18.70
CA LEU A 27 -3.17 -1.71 18.36
C LEU A 27 -3.88 -2.82 17.59
N VAL A 28 -3.37 -3.14 16.40
CA VAL A 28 -3.90 -4.22 15.56
C VAL A 28 -2.92 -5.41 15.62
N LEU A 29 -3.44 -6.58 15.99
CA LEU A 29 -2.71 -7.85 16.01
C LEU A 29 -2.99 -8.62 14.71
N ASP A 30 -1.95 -8.83 13.90
CA ASP A 30 -2.04 -9.52 12.61
C ASP A 30 -1.98 -11.04 12.77
N PHE A 31 -3.04 -11.75 12.41
CA PHE A 31 -3.08 -13.22 12.38
C PHE A 31 -2.97 -13.77 10.94
N GLY A 32 -2.54 -12.94 10.00
CA GLY A 32 -2.26 -13.31 8.61
C GLY A 32 -3.40 -13.01 7.63
N SER A 33 -4.35 -12.14 7.99
CA SER A 33 -5.41 -11.73 7.07
C SER A 33 -4.88 -10.82 5.96
N GLN A 34 -5.34 -11.05 4.74
CA GLN A 34 -5.13 -10.16 3.60
C GLN A 34 -5.69 -8.74 3.83
N TYR A 35 -6.65 -8.59 4.75
CA TYR A 35 -7.32 -7.32 5.03
C TYR A 35 -6.77 -6.61 6.27
N THR A 36 -5.77 -7.16 6.97
CA THR A 36 -5.29 -6.60 8.24
C THR A 36 -4.85 -5.13 8.09
N GLN A 37 -4.18 -4.80 6.99
CA GLN A 37 -3.75 -3.42 6.71
C GLN A 37 -4.93 -2.45 6.58
N LEU A 38 -6.08 -2.92 6.09
CA LEU A 38 -7.28 -2.11 5.96
C LEU A 38 -7.84 -1.75 7.34
N ILE A 39 -7.77 -2.63 8.34
CA ILE A 39 -8.19 -2.30 9.72
C ILE A 39 -7.39 -1.10 10.21
N THR A 40 -6.05 -1.18 10.14
CA THR A 40 -5.16 -0.09 10.54
C THR A 40 -5.48 1.19 9.79
N ARG A 41 -5.66 1.11 8.47
CA ARG A 41 -6.01 2.26 7.63
C ARG A 41 -7.35 2.89 8.00
N ARG A 42 -8.42 2.10 8.16
CA ARG A 42 -9.76 2.60 8.52
C ARG A 42 -9.76 3.31 9.87
N VAL A 43 -8.97 2.83 10.83
CA VAL A 43 -8.81 3.49 12.12
C VAL A 43 -8.16 4.88 11.97
N ARG A 44 -7.12 5.00 11.13
CA ARG A 44 -6.49 6.31 10.86
C ARG A 44 -7.35 7.27 10.07
N GLU A 45 -8.14 6.76 9.11
CA GLU A 45 -9.14 7.56 8.40
C GLU A 45 -10.24 8.13 9.32
N LEU A 46 -10.36 7.62 10.54
CA LEU A 46 -11.24 8.13 11.58
C LEU A 46 -10.52 9.09 12.54
N GLY A 47 -9.24 9.38 12.33
CA GLY A 47 -8.43 10.30 13.14
C GLY A 47 -7.85 9.66 14.41
N VAL A 48 -7.75 8.33 14.46
CA VAL A 48 -7.18 7.59 15.59
C VAL A 48 -5.82 7.03 15.20
N ALA A 49 -4.81 7.19 16.07
CA ALA A 49 -3.49 6.62 15.85
C ALA A 49 -3.57 5.10 15.89
N SER A 50 -2.90 4.42 14.97
CA SER A 50 -2.91 2.95 14.95
C SER A 50 -1.57 2.35 14.56
N LYS A 51 -1.26 1.19 15.17
CA LYS A 51 -0.04 0.43 14.89
C LYS A 51 -0.39 -1.03 14.62
N LEU A 52 0.23 -1.61 13.60
CA LEU A 52 0.14 -3.03 13.31
C LEU A 52 1.34 -3.77 13.90
N ILE A 53 1.09 -4.86 14.62
CA ILE A 53 2.10 -5.83 15.07
C ILE A 53 1.66 -7.25 14.77
N THR A 54 2.58 -8.20 14.80
CA THR A 54 2.28 -9.61 14.56
C THR A 54 1.46 -10.19 15.73
N GLY A 55 0.51 -11.07 15.43
CA GLY A 55 -0.40 -11.66 16.40
C GLY A 55 0.26 -12.61 17.40
N ASP A 56 1.46 -13.09 17.09
CA ASP A 56 2.34 -13.87 17.98
C ASP A 56 3.22 -13.01 18.90
N SER A 57 2.99 -11.70 18.94
CA SER A 57 3.75 -10.79 19.80
C SER A 57 3.59 -11.13 21.28
N SER A 58 4.70 -11.03 22.03
CA SER A 58 4.67 -11.25 23.48
C SER A 58 3.82 -10.21 24.20
N LEU A 59 3.30 -10.57 25.37
CA LEU A 59 2.52 -9.65 26.20
C LEU A 59 3.32 -8.39 26.56
N GLU A 60 4.62 -8.51 26.84
CA GLU A 60 5.49 -7.36 27.13
C GLU A 60 5.59 -6.38 25.97
N ARG A 61 5.61 -6.89 24.73
CA ARG A 61 5.57 -6.05 23.53
C ARG A 61 4.21 -5.38 23.35
N ILE A 62 3.11 -6.06 23.65
CA ILE A 62 1.78 -5.43 23.63
C ILE A 62 1.71 -4.30 24.66
N LYS A 63 2.19 -4.54 25.87
CA LYS A 63 2.24 -3.56 26.97
C LYS A 63 3.09 -2.34 26.63
N SER A 64 4.22 -2.51 25.93
CA SER A 64 5.11 -1.40 25.61
C SER A 64 4.46 -0.33 24.73
N PHE A 65 3.38 -0.67 24.00
CA PHE A 65 2.62 0.29 23.19
C PHE A 65 1.52 1.03 23.98
N ASN A 66 1.20 0.61 25.20
CA ASN A 66 0.11 1.17 26.02
C ASN A 66 -1.21 1.41 25.22
N PRO A 67 -1.78 0.37 24.60
CA PRO A 67 -2.94 0.51 23.73
C PRO A 67 -4.20 0.94 24.50
N HIS A 68 -5.01 1.77 23.84
CA HIS A 68 -6.33 2.17 24.34
C HIS A 68 -7.44 1.28 23.81
N VAL A 69 -7.19 0.61 22.68
CA VAL A 69 -8.09 -0.39 22.07
C VAL A 69 -7.26 -1.40 21.30
N ILE A 70 -7.69 -2.67 21.29
CA ILE A 70 -7.00 -3.75 20.58
C ILE A 70 -7.93 -4.36 19.53
N PHE A 71 -7.42 -4.52 18.31
CA PHE A 71 -8.08 -5.25 17.24
C PHE A 71 -7.36 -6.57 17.00
N LEU A 72 -8.11 -7.68 16.96
CA LEU A 72 -7.61 -8.99 16.56
C LEU A 72 -8.06 -9.23 15.13
N SER A 73 -7.13 -9.25 14.19
CA SER A 73 -7.46 -9.43 12.78
C SER A 73 -7.93 -10.85 12.43
N GLY A 74 -8.41 -11.02 11.20
CA GLY A 74 -8.66 -12.35 10.65
C GLY A 74 -7.38 -13.11 10.35
N GLY A 75 -7.53 -14.31 9.79
CA GLY A 75 -6.41 -15.13 9.33
C GLY A 75 -6.91 -16.33 8.54
N PRO A 76 -6.03 -16.98 7.75
CA PRO A 76 -6.38 -18.18 6.98
C PRO A 76 -6.42 -19.45 7.85
N ASN A 77 -5.96 -19.37 9.10
CA ASN A 77 -5.80 -20.50 9.99
C ASN A 77 -7.13 -20.90 10.64
N SER A 78 -7.24 -22.15 11.07
CA SER A 78 -8.28 -22.62 11.97
C SER A 78 -7.72 -22.70 13.40
N VAL A 79 -8.52 -22.28 14.39
CA VAL A 79 -8.10 -22.26 15.80
C VAL A 79 -7.76 -23.65 16.35
N HIS A 80 -8.21 -24.72 15.68
CA HIS A 80 -7.98 -26.11 16.10
C HIS A 80 -6.67 -26.72 15.61
N VAL A 81 -5.98 -26.08 14.67
CA VAL A 81 -4.74 -26.61 14.11
C VAL A 81 -3.60 -26.38 15.08
N GLU A 82 -2.84 -27.44 15.39
CA GLU A 82 -1.68 -27.35 16.27
C GLU A 82 -0.62 -26.41 15.67
N GLY A 83 -0.16 -25.43 16.47
CA GLY A 83 0.74 -24.36 16.00
C GLY A 83 0.04 -23.14 15.41
N SER A 84 -1.29 -23.10 15.39
CA SER A 84 -2.05 -21.89 15.02
C SER A 84 -1.72 -20.72 15.94
N PRO A 85 -1.65 -19.49 15.41
CA PRO A 85 -1.41 -18.29 16.21
C PRO A 85 -2.43 -18.14 17.36
N SER A 86 -1.92 -17.92 18.57
CA SER A 86 -2.71 -17.74 19.80
C SER A 86 -2.37 -16.44 20.51
N LEU A 87 -3.25 -16.01 21.42
CA LEU A 87 -2.96 -14.88 22.30
C LEU A 87 -1.89 -15.26 23.34
N PRO A 88 -1.04 -14.32 23.77
CA PRO A 88 -0.06 -14.59 24.80
C PRO A 88 -0.73 -14.83 26.16
N GLU A 89 -0.09 -15.65 27.00
CA GLU A 89 -0.53 -15.85 28.38
C GLU A 89 -0.59 -14.51 29.14
N GLY A 90 -1.63 -14.31 29.95
CA GLY A 90 -1.84 -13.05 30.67
C GLY A 90 -2.58 -11.95 29.88
N PHE A 91 -2.96 -12.21 28.62
CA PHE A 91 -3.62 -11.20 27.77
C PHE A 91 -4.98 -10.75 28.34
N PHE A 92 -5.82 -11.70 28.76
CA PHE A 92 -7.16 -11.39 29.27
C PHE A 92 -7.08 -10.63 30.61
N GLU A 93 -6.16 -11.02 31.48
CA GLU A 93 -5.88 -10.32 32.74
C GLU A 93 -5.38 -8.90 32.49
N TYR A 94 -4.53 -8.71 31.47
CA TYR A 94 -4.02 -7.40 31.09
C TYR A 94 -5.12 -6.47 30.58
N ILE A 95 -5.96 -6.91 29.62
CA ILE A 95 -7.02 -6.08 29.07
C ILE A 95 -8.09 -5.76 30.13
N GLU A 96 -8.40 -6.70 31.03
CA GLU A 96 -9.38 -6.50 32.11
C GLU A 96 -8.87 -5.50 33.14
N ALA A 97 -7.63 -5.67 33.61
CA ALA A 97 -6.99 -4.77 34.58
C ALA A 97 -6.92 -3.32 34.08
N ASN A 98 -6.72 -3.13 32.77
CA ASN A 98 -6.59 -1.81 32.15
C ASN A 98 -7.89 -1.34 31.47
N LYS A 99 -8.96 -2.14 31.51
CA LYS A 99 -10.26 -1.88 30.87
C LYS A 99 -10.16 -1.57 29.37
N ILE A 100 -9.24 -2.25 28.69
CA ILE A 100 -8.95 -2.08 27.25
C ILE A 100 -10.01 -2.84 26.43
N PRO A 101 -10.81 -2.16 25.60
CA PRO A 101 -11.75 -2.81 24.71
C PRO A 101 -11.05 -3.62 23.63
N VAL A 102 -11.62 -4.76 23.27
CA VAL A 102 -11.09 -5.65 22.23
C VAL A 102 -12.15 -5.93 21.17
N LEU A 103 -11.78 -5.81 19.90
CA LEU A 103 -12.61 -6.25 18.77
C LEU A 103 -11.89 -7.34 17.97
N GLY A 104 -12.46 -8.54 17.96
CA GLY A 104 -12.02 -9.63 17.09
C GLY A 104 -12.76 -9.65 15.76
N ILE A 105 -12.03 -9.81 14.65
CA ILE A 105 -12.58 -9.88 13.30
C ILE A 105 -12.25 -11.24 12.70
N CYS A 106 -13.27 -11.96 12.21
CA CYS A 106 -13.19 -13.31 11.65
C CYS A 106 -12.41 -14.27 12.58
N TYR A 107 -11.19 -14.68 12.22
CA TYR A 107 -10.32 -15.50 13.08
C TYR A 107 -10.11 -14.88 14.46
N GLY A 108 -10.00 -13.56 14.58
CA GLY A 108 -9.90 -12.88 15.87
C GLY A 108 -11.11 -13.12 16.78
N MET A 109 -12.32 -13.15 16.22
CA MET A 109 -13.53 -13.51 16.97
C MET A 109 -13.50 -14.99 17.40
N GLN A 110 -13.09 -15.89 16.51
CA GLN A 110 -12.97 -17.31 16.80
C GLN A 110 -11.93 -17.56 17.91
N LEU A 111 -10.81 -16.84 17.89
CA LEU A 111 -9.76 -16.92 18.89
C LEU A 111 -10.26 -16.47 20.27
N LEU A 112 -11.05 -15.39 20.34
CA LEU A 112 -11.70 -14.96 21.58
C LEU A 112 -12.65 -16.04 22.13
N VAL A 113 -13.51 -16.58 21.28
CA VAL A 113 -14.48 -17.61 21.66
C VAL A 113 -13.76 -18.87 22.16
N HIS A 114 -12.76 -19.34 21.42
CA HIS A 114 -11.99 -20.53 21.79
C HIS A 114 -11.22 -20.34 23.10
N SER A 115 -10.51 -19.21 23.25
CA SER A 115 -9.66 -18.96 24.42
C SER A 115 -10.45 -18.76 25.71
N LEU A 116 -11.71 -18.33 25.62
CA LEU A 116 -12.59 -18.12 26.77
C LEU A 116 -13.50 -19.33 27.07
N GLY A 117 -13.27 -20.48 26.42
CA GLY A 117 -13.96 -21.74 26.70
C GLY A 117 -15.25 -21.98 25.91
N GLY A 118 -15.50 -21.19 24.86
CA GLY A 118 -16.54 -21.47 23.87
C GLY A 118 -16.13 -22.57 22.88
N LYS A 119 -17.00 -22.83 21.89
CA LYS A 119 -16.73 -23.81 20.82
C LYS A 119 -16.85 -23.17 19.45
N VAL A 120 -15.80 -23.37 18.66
CA VAL A 120 -15.73 -23.06 17.23
C VAL A 120 -15.74 -24.39 16.48
N LEU A 121 -16.50 -24.54 15.41
CA LEU A 121 -16.56 -25.76 14.59
C LEU A 121 -16.49 -25.37 13.10
N ALA A 122 -16.07 -26.30 12.25
CA ALA A 122 -16.20 -26.12 10.81
C ALA A 122 -17.68 -25.98 10.42
N ALA A 123 -18.00 -25.06 9.51
CA ALA A 123 -19.37 -24.82 9.05
C ALA A 123 -19.94 -26.07 8.34
N GLU A 124 -21.06 -26.61 8.83
CA GLU A 124 -21.69 -27.81 8.27
C GLU A 124 -22.23 -27.62 6.84
N ALA A 125 -22.63 -26.39 6.49
CA ALA A 125 -23.20 -26.03 5.19
C ALA A 125 -22.15 -25.61 4.13
N GLY A 126 -20.86 -25.69 4.46
CA GLY A 126 -19.79 -25.03 3.72
C GLY A 126 -19.66 -23.56 4.15
N GLY A 127 -18.43 -23.04 4.17
CA GLY A 127 -18.16 -21.68 4.66
C GLY A 127 -18.93 -20.58 3.92
N GLU A 128 -19.21 -19.47 4.62
CA GLU A 128 -19.83 -18.29 4.03
C GLU A 128 -18.75 -17.38 3.41
N TYR A 129 -18.83 -17.18 2.09
CA TYR A 129 -17.94 -16.29 1.34
C TYR A 129 -18.73 -15.29 0.49
N GLY A 130 -18.35 -14.03 0.59
CA GLY A 130 -18.91 -12.94 -0.21
C GLY A 130 -20.00 -12.14 0.51
N ARG A 131 -20.82 -11.44 -0.28
CA ARG A 131 -21.80 -10.49 0.24
C ARG A 131 -23.03 -11.22 0.76
N MET A 132 -23.27 -11.14 2.06
CA MET A 132 -24.41 -11.80 2.71
C MET A 132 -25.17 -10.82 3.61
N PRO A 133 -26.51 -10.98 3.73
CA PRO A 133 -27.29 -10.24 4.70
C PRO A 133 -27.06 -10.79 6.12
N MET A 134 -26.90 -9.89 7.08
CA MET A 134 -26.97 -10.21 8.51
C MET A 134 -28.12 -9.45 9.17
N LEU A 135 -28.61 -10.01 10.27
CA LEU A 135 -29.55 -9.38 11.18
C LEU A 135 -28.82 -8.97 12.47
N THR A 136 -29.06 -7.76 12.95
CA THR A 136 -28.55 -7.26 14.23
C THR A 136 -29.63 -7.36 15.30
N GLU A 137 -29.24 -7.67 16.53
CA GLU A 137 -30.16 -7.73 17.67
C GLU A 137 -30.38 -6.33 18.28
N GLU A 138 -31.61 -6.04 18.69
CA GLU A 138 -31.95 -4.78 19.37
C GLU A 138 -31.30 -4.73 20.76
N GLY A 139 -30.79 -3.54 21.14
CA GLY A 139 -30.16 -3.32 22.45
C GLY A 139 -28.66 -3.65 22.52
N SER A 140 -28.06 -4.16 21.44
CA SER A 140 -26.61 -4.36 21.34
C SER A 140 -25.84 -3.06 21.51
N GLU A 141 -24.79 -3.07 22.32
CA GLU A 141 -23.88 -1.92 22.44
C GLU A 141 -23.08 -1.72 21.14
N LEU A 142 -22.67 -2.81 20.48
CA LEU A 142 -21.89 -2.75 19.23
C LEU A 142 -22.67 -2.17 18.04
N PHE A 143 -23.99 -2.35 18.01
CA PHE A 143 -24.87 -1.86 16.95
C PHE A 143 -25.84 -0.77 17.41
N ALA A 144 -25.62 -0.21 18.60
CA ALA A 144 -26.41 0.89 19.13
C ALA A 144 -26.47 2.04 18.13
N ASN A 145 -27.63 2.68 17.98
CA ASN A 145 -27.88 3.78 17.04
C ASN A 145 -27.69 3.46 15.56
N SER A 146 -27.53 2.18 15.18
CA SER A 146 -27.50 1.80 13.77
C SER A 146 -28.79 2.16 13.04
N GLY A 147 -29.95 2.14 13.73
CA GLY A 147 -31.28 2.46 13.18
C GLY A 147 -31.83 1.41 12.22
N HIS A 148 -31.11 0.30 12.04
CA HIS A 148 -31.42 -0.76 11.08
C HIS A 148 -31.12 -2.11 11.72
N ASN A 149 -32.02 -3.07 11.56
CA ASN A 149 -31.87 -4.45 12.04
C ASN A 149 -31.29 -5.39 10.98
N LYS A 150 -30.91 -4.86 9.82
CA LYS A 150 -30.39 -5.61 8.68
C LYS A 150 -29.33 -4.81 7.93
N GLN A 151 -28.24 -5.46 7.56
CA GLN A 151 -27.19 -4.89 6.71
C GLN A 151 -26.54 -5.94 5.83
N LEU A 152 -25.95 -5.52 4.72
CA LEU A 152 -25.13 -6.38 3.85
C LEU A 152 -23.67 -6.30 4.28
N VAL A 153 -23.08 -7.46 4.56
CA VAL A 153 -21.70 -7.59 5.03
C VAL A 153 -20.90 -8.55 4.16
N TRP A 154 -19.57 -8.43 4.22
CA TRP A 154 -18.65 -9.31 3.53
C TRP A 154 -18.19 -10.45 4.45
N MET A 155 -18.66 -11.67 4.18
CA MET A 155 -18.28 -12.89 4.88
C MET A 155 -17.05 -13.53 4.22
N SER A 156 -16.18 -14.13 5.02
CA SER A 156 -15.04 -14.90 4.54
C SER A 156 -14.55 -15.87 5.63
N HIS A 157 -15.37 -16.86 5.98
CA HIS A 157 -15.02 -17.83 7.02
C HIS A 157 -15.42 -19.27 6.65
N GLY A 158 -14.57 -20.23 7.03
CA GLY A 158 -14.88 -21.67 6.95
C GLY A 158 -15.33 -22.27 8.28
N ASP A 159 -15.01 -21.60 9.38
CA ASP A 159 -15.35 -22.01 10.75
C ASP A 159 -16.39 -21.04 11.34
N GLU A 160 -17.22 -21.54 12.25
CA GLU A 160 -18.32 -20.83 12.89
C GLU A 160 -18.32 -21.05 14.41
N CYS A 161 -18.72 -20.02 15.15
CA CYS A 161 -18.90 -20.11 16.60
C CYS A 161 -20.25 -20.77 16.91
N THR A 162 -20.23 -21.91 17.61
CA THR A 162 -21.45 -22.69 17.93
C THR A 162 -21.85 -22.58 19.39
N VAL A 163 -20.88 -22.45 20.30
CA VAL A 163 -21.12 -22.24 21.73
C VAL A 163 -20.35 -21.01 22.17
N LEU A 164 -21.07 -19.99 22.66
CA LEU A 164 -20.44 -18.79 23.17
C LEU A 164 -19.88 -19.00 24.59
N PRO A 165 -18.78 -18.30 24.95
CA PRO A 165 -18.29 -18.30 26.32
C PRO A 165 -19.32 -17.72 27.29
N PRO A 166 -19.27 -18.06 28.59
CA PRO A 166 -20.16 -17.47 29.59
C PRO A 166 -20.10 -15.94 29.60
N GLY A 167 -21.27 -15.29 29.62
CA GLY A 167 -21.42 -13.84 29.65
C GLY A 167 -21.28 -13.14 28.29
N PHE A 168 -21.23 -13.89 27.18
CA PHE A 168 -21.32 -13.33 25.83
C PHE A 168 -22.73 -13.48 25.26
N ASP A 169 -23.19 -12.43 24.60
CA ASP A 169 -24.44 -12.39 23.86
C ASP A 169 -24.17 -12.45 22.35
N ALA A 170 -25.00 -13.19 21.62
CA ALA A 170 -25.01 -13.19 20.16
C ALA A 170 -25.83 -11.98 19.68
N VAL A 171 -25.16 -10.96 19.13
CA VAL A 171 -25.78 -9.69 18.73
C VAL A 171 -25.89 -9.48 17.22
N GLY A 172 -25.44 -10.46 16.45
CA GLY A 172 -25.68 -10.53 15.03
C GLY A 172 -25.74 -11.97 14.53
N LYS A 173 -26.68 -12.25 13.62
CA LYS A 173 -26.84 -13.55 12.99
C LYS A 173 -26.89 -13.46 11.48
N SER A 174 -26.31 -14.44 10.78
CA SER A 174 -26.50 -14.58 9.34
C SER A 174 -27.95 -14.99 9.05
N GLN A 175 -28.39 -14.86 7.81
CA GLN A 175 -29.73 -15.34 7.40
C GLN A 175 -29.90 -16.86 7.65
N GLN A 176 -28.80 -17.61 7.72
CA GLN A 176 -28.78 -19.06 7.96
C GLN A 176 -28.77 -19.39 9.47
N GLY A 177 -28.69 -18.37 10.33
CA GLY A 177 -28.70 -18.50 11.78
C GLY A 177 -27.32 -18.59 12.43
N ALA A 178 -26.23 -18.55 11.65
CA ALA A 178 -24.87 -18.55 12.16
C ALA A 178 -24.60 -17.29 12.99
N ILE A 179 -23.82 -17.41 14.07
CA ILE A 179 -23.46 -16.27 14.93
C ILE A 179 -22.38 -15.45 14.22
N VAL A 180 -22.70 -14.21 13.87
CA VAL A 180 -21.79 -13.33 13.10
C VAL A 180 -21.33 -12.09 13.85
N ALA A 181 -21.91 -11.83 15.02
CA ALA A 181 -21.41 -10.82 15.95
C ALA A 181 -21.70 -11.21 17.39
N ILE A 182 -20.75 -10.93 18.27
CA ILE A 182 -20.82 -11.22 19.71
C ILE A 182 -20.37 -10.02 20.52
N GLU A 183 -20.90 -9.88 21.73
CA GLU A 183 -20.43 -8.90 22.68
C GLU A 183 -20.45 -9.42 24.12
N ASN A 184 -19.52 -8.91 24.92
CA ASN A 184 -19.50 -8.98 26.36
C ASN A 184 -19.16 -7.58 26.85
N THR A 185 -20.19 -6.84 27.24
CA THR A 185 -20.10 -5.42 27.62
C THR A 185 -19.37 -5.23 28.96
N GLU A 186 -19.51 -6.18 29.90
CA GLU A 186 -18.80 -6.17 31.18
C GLU A 186 -17.28 -6.27 31.01
N LYS A 187 -16.83 -7.20 30.15
CA LYS A 187 -15.40 -7.40 29.85
C LYS A 187 -14.89 -6.50 28.71
N ARG A 188 -15.80 -5.78 28.03
CA ARG A 188 -15.53 -4.95 26.84
C ARG A 188 -14.88 -5.74 25.70
N ILE A 189 -15.32 -6.98 25.49
CA ILE A 189 -14.82 -7.86 24.42
C ILE A 189 -15.93 -8.03 23.38
N PHE A 190 -15.59 -7.76 22.12
CA PHE A 190 -16.52 -7.77 21.00
C PHE A 190 -15.93 -8.61 19.86
N GLY A 191 -16.80 -9.19 19.03
CA GLY A 191 -16.39 -10.02 17.91
C GLY A 191 -17.31 -9.84 16.71
N LEU A 192 -16.73 -9.84 15.52
CA LEU A 192 -17.43 -9.80 14.23
C LEU A 192 -16.88 -10.94 13.36
N GLN A 193 -17.75 -11.76 12.79
CA GLN A 193 -17.36 -12.84 11.89
C GLN A 193 -17.16 -12.33 10.44
N TYR A 194 -17.73 -11.16 10.13
CA TYR A 194 -17.58 -10.45 8.85
C TYR A 194 -16.45 -9.40 8.91
N HIS A 195 -16.08 -8.87 7.75
CA HIS A 195 -15.02 -7.87 7.60
C HIS A 195 -15.58 -6.44 7.50
N PRO A 196 -15.60 -5.64 8.59
CA PRO A 196 -16.04 -4.24 8.53
C PRO A 196 -15.04 -3.31 7.81
N GLU A 197 -13.80 -3.73 7.61
CA GLU A 197 -12.71 -2.93 7.03
C GLU A 197 -12.79 -2.79 5.50
N VAL A 198 -13.54 -3.68 4.83
CA VAL A 198 -13.70 -3.69 3.37
C VAL A 198 -14.87 -2.84 2.91
N THR A 199 -14.76 -2.26 1.72
CA THR A 199 -15.81 -1.42 1.11
C THR A 199 -17.10 -2.17 0.77
N HIS A 200 -17.03 -3.50 0.63
CA HIS A 200 -18.18 -4.35 0.34
C HIS A 200 -19.18 -4.43 1.51
N THR A 201 -18.73 -4.16 2.74
CA THR A 201 -19.57 -4.10 3.93
C THR A 201 -20.21 -2.71 4.01
N GLU A 202 -21.52 -2.65 3.77
CA GLU A 202 -22.27 -1.40 3.55
C GLU A 202 -22.08 -0.37 4.66
N ARG A 203 -22.01 -0.83 5.91
CA ARG A 203 -21.88 0.00 7.10
C ARG A 203 -20.62 -0.29 7.92
N GLY A 204 -19.61 -0.87 7.28
CA GLY A 204 -18.39 -1.30 7.98
C GLY A 204 -17.66 -0.12 8.64
N ARG A 205 -17.55 1.00 7.93
CA ARG A 205 -16.98 2.25 8.47
C ARG A 205 -17.76 2.78 9.67
N ASP A 206 -19.09 2.73 9.62
CA ASP A 206 -19.95 3.21 10.71
C ASP A 206 -19.81 2.31 11.95
N THR A 207 -19.73 0.99 11.76
CA THR A 207 -19.46 0.03 12.86
C THR A 207 -18.11 0.32 13.51
N LEU A 208 -17.04 0.49 12.73
CA LEU A 208 -15.71 0.81 13.28
C LEU A 208 -15.70 2.16 13.99
N LYS A 209 -16.37 3.18 13.43
CA LYS A 209 -16.51 4.50 14.03
C LYS A 209 -17.22 4.42 15.39
N HIS A 210 -18.37 3.73 15.44
CA HIS A 210 -19.13 3.54 16.67
C HIS A 210 -18.30 2.78 17.73
N PHE A 211 -17.64 1.70 17.33
CA PHE A 211 -16.76 0.95 18.22
C PHE A 211 -15.63 1.81 18.79
N LEU A 212 -14.96 2.62 17.97
CA LEU A 212 -13.85 3.45 18.46
C LEU A 212 -14.31 4.58 19.40
N PHE A 213 -15.36 5.31 19.03
CA PHE A 213 -15.74 6.54 19.74
C PHE A 213 -16.74 6.35 20.87
N GLU A 214 -17.73 5.47 20.68
CA GLU A 214 -18.79 5.27 21.67
C GLU A 214 -18.44 4.13 22.63
N VAL A 215 -18.02 2.99 22.07
CA VAL A 215 -17.69 1.80 22.86
C VAL A 215 -16.32 1.96 23.50
N ALA A 216 -15.28 2.22 22.72
CA ALA A 216 -13.91 2.29 23.22
C ALA A 216 -13.55 3.64 23.85
N ARG A 217 -14.27 4.70 23.47
CA ARG A 217 -14.07 6.09 23.95
C ARG A 217 -12.68 6.64 23.65
N VAL A 218 -12.14 6.21 22.51
CA VAL A 218 -10.87 6.67 21.97
C VAL A 218 -11.05 8.06 21.38
N LYS A 219 -10.09 8.95 21.60
CA LYS A 219 -10.12 10.32 21.06
C LYS A 219 -9.48 10.38 19.70
N ALA A 220 -10.11 11.10 18.77
CA ALA A 220 -9.53 11.40 17.47
C ALA A 220 -8.52 12.55 17.57
N THR A 221 -7.28 12.25 18.00
CA THR A 221 -6.21 13.24 18.14
C THR A 221 -5.11 13.12 17.09
N TRP A 222 -5.24 12.18 16.15
CA TRP A 222 -4.25 11.98 15.09
C TRP A 222 -4.50 12.97 13.94
N SER A 223 -3.50 13.83 13.65
CA SER A 223 -3.52 14.77 12.54
C SER A 223 -2.30 14.58 11.63
N MET A 224 -2.41 14.96 10.35
CA MET A 224 -1.28 14.86 9.42
C MET A 224 -0.24 15.97 9.65
N GLU A 225 -0.67 17.09 10.21
CA GLU A 225 0.17 18.20 10.62
C GLU A 225 1.15 17.76 11.73
N ASP A 226 0.65 17.12 12.78
CA ASP A 226 1.51 16.61 13.86
C ASP A 226 2.48 15.54 13.35
N VAL A 227 2.03 14.67 12.44
CA VAL A 227 2.87 13.67 11.78
C VAL A 227 4.00 14.35 11.01
N MET A 228 3.70 15.37 10.22
CA MET A 228 4.69 16.13 9.45
C MET A 228 5.77 16.72 10.36
N GLU A 229 5.36 17.45 11.41
CA GLU A 229 6.29 18.09 12.36
C GLU A 229 7.18 17.07 13.07
N LYS A 230 6.60 15.95 13.52
CA LYS A 230 7.33 14.86 14.18
C LYS A 230 8.34 14.21 13.23
N GLN A 231 7.97 13.94 11.98
CA GLN A 231 8.90 13.39 10.99
C GLN A 231 10.01 14.38 10.64
N MET A 232 9.70 15.67 10.49
CA MET A 232 10.70 16.71 10.25
C MET A 232 11.72 16.79 11.40
N ALA A 233 11.25 16.77 12.65
CA ALA A 233 12.12 16.77 13.83
C ALA A 233 13.01 15.50 13.90
N LYS A 234 12.46 14.34 13.54
CA LYS A 234 13.19 13.08 13.48
C LYS A 234 14.30 13.11 12.41
N VAL A 235 13.98 13.60 11.21
CA VAL A 235 14.95 13.77 10.13
C VAL A 235 16.05 14.74 10.55
N ALA A 236 15.70 15.87 11.17
CA ALA A 236 16.67 16.85 11.65
C ALA A 236 17.67 16.23 12.65
N LYS A 237 17.15 15.44 13.59
CA LYS A 237 17.96 14.75 14.60
C LYS A 237 18.83 13.65 14.00
N GLN A 238 18.33 12.91 13.01
CA GLN A 238 19.05 11.80 12.38
C GLN A 238 20.18 12.29 11.47
N VAL A 239 19.92 13.31 10.64
CA VAL A 239 20.91 13.85 9.69
C VAL A 239 21.92 14.75 10.41
N GLY A 240 21.48 15.54 11.37
CA GLY A 240 22.33 16.54 12.01
C GLY A 240 22.63 17.77 11.12
N PRO A 241 23.52 18.66 11.58
CA PRO A 241 23.68 20.00 11.00
C PRO A 241 24.55 20.06 9.74
N GLU A 242 25.49 19.12 9.55
CA GLU A 242 26.53 19.22 8.51
C GLU A 242 26.40 18.16 7.41
N GLU A 243 25.70 17.05 7.67
CA GLU A 243 25.65 15.92 6.74
C GLU A 243 24.84 16.23 5.48
N HIS A 244 25.28 15.66 4.36
CA HIS A 244 24.60 15.74 3.07
C HIS A 244 23.81 14.48 2.79
N VAL A 245 22.68 14.64 2.10
CA VAL A 245 21.70 13.58 1.89
C VAL A 245 21.41 13.42 0.41
N ILE A 246 21.44 12.20 -0.10
CA ILE A 246 21.04 11.92 -1.49
C ILE A 246 19.57 11.45 -1.50
N CYS A 247 18.81 11.89 -2.50
CA CYS A 247 17.46 11.39 -2.75
C CYS A 247 17.30 10.97 -4.21
N ALA A 248 16.83 9.76 -4.44
CA ALA A 248 16.43 9.31 -5.77
C ALA A 248 14.97 9.71 -6.04
N LEU A 249 14.76 10.61 -7.00
CA LEU A 249 13.44 11.02 -7.45
C LEU A 249 13.00 10.15 -8.63
N SER A 250 11.84 9.50 -8.49
CA SER A 250 11.23 8.73 -9.58
C SER A 250 10.19 9.53 -10.37
N GLY A 251 9.83 10.72 -9.91
CA GLY A 251 8.70 11.48 -10.46
C GLY A 251 7.33 11.00 -9.96
N GLY A 252 7.31 10.06 -9.00
CA GLY A 252 6.12 9.63 -8.27
C GLY A 252 5.85 10.48 -7.02
N VAL A 253 4.60 10.44 -6.56
CA VAL A 253 4.10 11.19 -5.39
C VAL A 253 4.96 10.94 -4.15
N ASP A 254 5.29 9.69 -3.86
CA ASP A 254 5.96 9.31 -2.60
C ASP A 254 7.38 9.90 -2.54
N SER A 255 8.15 9.74 -3.62
CA SER A 255 9.51 10.31 -3.70
C SER A 255 9.51 11.83 -3.61
N ALA A 256 8.51 12.50 -4.22
CA ALA A 256 8.42 13.96 -4.18
C ALA A 256 8.04 14.46 -2.79
N VAL A 257 7.03 13.85 -2.14
CA VAL A 257 6.63 14.23 -0.78
C VAL A 257 7.77 13.98 0.21
N ALA A 258 8.47 12.84 0.10
CA ALA A 258 9.63 12.54 0.93
C ALA A 258 10.77 13.56 0.71
N ALA A 259 11.10 13.87 -0.54
CA ALA A 259 12.13 14.85 -0.87
C ALA A 259 11.78 16.25 -0.38
N THR A 260 10.53 16.70 -0.58
CA THR A 260 10.05 18.01 -0.09
C THR A 260 10.10 18.11 1.43
N LEU A 261 9.73 17.04 2.14
CA LEU A 261 9.78 17.00 3.60
C LEU A 261 11.21 17.15 4.09
N VAL A 262 12.14 16.37 3.52
CA VAL A 262 13.55 16.43 3.90
C VAL A 262 14.17 17.77 3.51
N HIS A 263 13.84 18.31 2.33
CA HIS A 263 14.32 19.61 1.86
C HIS A 263 13.95 20.75 2.81
N LYS A 264 12.74 20.73 3.37
CA LYS A 264 12.31 21.73 4.37
C LYS A 264 13.11 21.68 5.67
N VAL A 265 13.75 20.56 5.96
CA VAL A 265 14.56 20.37 7.17
C VAL A 265 16.03 20.72 6.92
N ILE A 266 16.61 20.28 5.80
CA ILE A 266 18.07 20.36 5.57
C ILE A 266 18.48 21.36 4.47
N GLY A 267 17.51 21.92 3.73
CA GLY A 267 17.73 22.85 2.64
C GLY A 267 18.61 22.26 1.52
N ASP A 268 19.55 23.07 1.04
CA ASP A 268 20.45 22.77 -0.08
C ASP A 268 21.43 21.61 0.19
N ARG A 269 21.43 21.04 1.41
CA ARG A 269 22.19 19.82 1.71
C ARG A 269 21.54 18.55 1.14
N LEU A 270 20.29 18.65 0.70
CA LEU A 270 19.61 17.61 -0.04
C LEU A 270 20.08 17.62 -1.50
N HIS A 271 20.53 16.48 -2.02
CA HIS A 271 20.92 16.32 -3.41
C HIS A 271 19.99 15.33 -4.09
N CYS A 272 19.08 15.83 -4.91
CA CYS A 272 18.13 14.97 -5.62
C CYS A 272 18.69 14.56 -6.99
N VAL A 273 18.53 13.28 -7.34
CA VAL A 273 18.84 12.76 -8.67
C VAL A 273 17.59 12.21 -9.33
N PHE A 274 17.33 12.65 -10.56
CA PHE A 274 16.28 12.11 -11.42
C PHE A 274 16.96 11.44 -12.62
N VAL A 275 16.74 10.13 -12.78
CA VAL A 275 17.35 9.35 -13.86
C VAL A 275 16.32 9.14 -14.95
N ASP A 276 16.55 9.71 -16.13
CA ASP A 276 15.80 9.37 -17.34
C ASP A 276 16.38 8.09 -17.92
N ASN A 277 15.68 6.99 -17.66
CA ASN A 277 16.07 5.65 -18.12
C ASN A 277 15.57 5.35 -19.55
N GLY A 278 14.98 6.33 -20.25
CA GLY A 278 14.42 6.12 -21.59
C GLY A 278 13.16 5.27 -21.62
N LEU A 279 12.52 5.01 -20.47
CA LEU A 279 11.27 4.22 -20.32
C LEU A 279 10.11 5.03 -19.73
N LEU A 280 10.26 6.35 -19.65
CA LEU A 280 9.22 7.27 -19.15
C LEU A 280 8.13 7.55 -20.20
N ARG A 281 7.00 8.13 -19.77
CA ARG A 281 5.90 8.56 -20.65
C ARG A 281 6.34 9.74 -21.54
N PHE A 282 5.50 10.06 -22.51
CA PHE A 282 5.75 11.16 -23.45
C PHE A 282 6.04 12.47 -22.70
N LYS A 283 7.23 13.05 -22.97
CA LYS A 283 7.73 14.30 -22.36
C LYS A 283 7.65 14.34 -20.83
N GLU A 284 7.71 13.18 -20.18
CA GLU A 284 7.53 13.10 -18.74
C GLU A 284 8.68 13.72 -17.96
N SER A 285 9.92 13.48 -18.40
CA SER A 285 11.12 14.09 -17.80
C SER A 285 11.00 15.63 -17.78
N GLU A 286 10.64 16.25 -18.91
CA GLU A 286 10.43 17.70 -19.00
C GLU A 286 9.34 18.19 -18.04
N ARG A 287 8.19 17.51 -17.99
CA ARG A 287 7.05 17.87 -17.13
C ARG A 287 7.40 17.78 -15.65
N VAL A 288 8.03 16.68 -15.25
CA VAL A 288 8.43 16.41 -13.88
C VAL A 288 9.48 17.43 -13.42
N MET A 289 10.46 17.72 -14.28
CA MET A 289 11.50 18.71 -13.98
C MET A 289 10.96 20.14 -13.89
N LYS A 290 9.98 20.48 -14.71
CA LYS A 290 9.25 21.74 -14.59
C LYS A 290 8.61 21.86 -13.21
N THR A 291 7.90 20.81 -12.77
CA THR A 291 7.28 20.80 -11.44
C THR A 291 8.30 20.91 -10.30
N PHE A 292 9.40 20.15 -10.36
CA PHE A 292 10.41 20.18 -9.30
C PHE A 292 11.12 21.52 -9.19
N LYS A 293 11.39 22.21 -10.31
CA LYS A 293 12.10 23.50 -10.31
C LYS A 293 11.18 24.68 -10.03
N GLU A 294 10.03 24.73 -10.69
CA GLU A 294 9.13 25.91 -10.64
C GLU A 294 8.25 25.92 -9.39
N HIS A 295 7.82 24.77 -8.88
CA HIS A 295 6.88 24.68 -7.76
C HIS A 295 7.54 24.21 -6.47
N LEU A 296 8.37 23.16 -6.52
CA LEU A 296 8.93 22.55 -5.30
C LEU A 296 10.31 23.10 -4.93
N HIS A 297 10.95 23.85 -5.83
CA HIS A 297 12.29 24.41 -5.67
C HIS A 297 13.33 23.40 -5.17
N LEU A 298 13.25 22.15 -5.64
CA LEU A 298 14.17 21.08 -5.22
C LEU A 298 15.48 21.14 -6.02
N PRO A 299 16.64 20.91 -5.38
CA PRO A 299 17.93 20.79 -6.04
C PRO A 299 18.05 19.45 -6.78
N VAL A 300 17.50 19.38 -8.00
CA VAL A 300 17.43 18.15 -8.81
C VAL A 300 18.46 18.15 -9.95
N THR A 301 19.33 17.13 -9.95
CA THR A 301 20.21 16.79 -11.08
C THR A 301 19.53 15.75 -11.97
N VAL A 302 19.42 16.06 -13.27
CA VAL A 302 18.93 15.10 -14.27
C VAL A 302 20.10 14.34 -14.87
N ILE A 303 19.98 13.02 -14.90
CA ILE A 303 20.91 12.14 -15.61
C ILE A 303 20.14 11.44 -16.72
N ASP A 304 20.56 11.63 -17.96
CA ASP A 304 20.04 10.88 -19.10
C ASP A 304 20.86 9.58 -19.25
N ASP A 305 20.22 8.44 -18.99
CA ASP A 305 20.76 7.09 -19.15
C ASP A 305 20.00 6.30 -20.22
N SER A 306 19.21 6.99 -21.05
CA SER A 306 18.28 6.36 -21.98
C SER A 306 18.97 5.39 -22.96
N GLU A 307 20.05 5.82 -23.63
CA GLU A 307 20.78 4.99 -24.60
C GLU A 307 21.41 3.75 -23.96
N ARG A 308 22.02 3.89 -22.77
CA ARG A 308 22.66 2.79 -22.04
C ARG A 308 21.62 1.80 -21.53
N MET A 309 20.50 2.29 -21.00
CA MET A 309 19.40 1.45 -20.53
C MET A 309 18.74 0.67 -21.68
N LEU A 310 18.42 1.33 -22.79
CA LEU A 310 17.84 0.67 -23.96
C LEU A 310 18.80 -0.38 -24.55
N SER A 311 20.10 -0.10 -24.57
CA SER A 311 21.11 -1.08 -24.99
C SER A 311 21.14 -2.34 -24.11
N ARG A 312 20.88 -2.21 -22.81
CA ARG A 312 20.78 -3.35 -21.86
C ARG A 312 19.51 -4.17 -22.05
N LEU A 313 18.44 -3.54 -22.48
CA LEU A 313 17.14 -4.19 -22.68
C LEU A 313 16.98 -4.87 -24.03
N LYS A 314 17.88 -4.57 -24.97
CA LYS A 314 17.87 -5.15 -26.32
C LYS A 314 17.91 -6.68 -26.27
N GLY A 315 16.94 -7.32 -26.91
CA GLY A 315 16.78 -8.77 -26.98
C GLY A 315 16.14 -9.41 -25.74
N LEU A 316 15.79 -8.63 -24.70
CA LEU A 316 15.15 -9.17 -23.51
C LEU A 316 13.63 -9.21 -23.68
N THR A 317 13.06 -10.41 -23.62
CA THR A 317 11.61 -10.63 -23.66
C THR A 317 11.02 -11.03 -22.32
N ASP A 318 11.83 -11.62 -21.43
CA ASP A 318 11.37 -12.09 -20.12
C ASP A 318 11.15 -10.90 -19.16
N PRO A 319 9.96 -10.77 -18.53
CA PRO A 319 9.64 -9.67 -17.62
C PRO A 319 10.62 -9.54 -16.45
N GLU A 320 10.97 -10.64 -15.80
CA GLU A 320 11.87 -10.62 -14.65
C GLU A 320 13.29 -10.23 -15.05
N ALA A 321 13.78 -10.72 -16.20
CA ALA A 321 15.04 -10.29 -16.77
C ALA A 321 15.06 -8.78 -17.07
N LYS A 322 13.98 -8.23 -17.66
CA LYS A 322 13.83 -6.78 -17.88
C LYS A 322 13.90 -6.02 -16.57
N ARG A 323 13.13 -6.43 -15.57
CA ARG A 323 13.11 -5.79 -14.25
C ARG A 323 14.50 -5.82 -13.59
N LYS A 324 15.22 -6.95 -13.66
CA LYS A 324 16.58 -7.09 -13.11
C LYS A 324 17.59 -6.20 -13.85
N ALA A 325 17.52 -6.13 -15.17
CA ALA A 325 18.40 -5.28 -15.98
C ALA A 325 18.21 -3.79 -15.66
N ILE A 326 16.95 -3.35 -15.52
CA ILE A 326 16.62 -1.95 -15.16
C ILE A 326 17.13 -1.62 -13.77
N GLY A 327 16.90 -2.49 -12.79
CA GLY A 327 17.39 -2.31 -11.43
C GLY A 327 18.92 -2.20 -11.37
N ALA A 328 19.63 -3.07 -12.09
CA ALA A 328 21.09 -3.03 -12.16
C ALA A 328 21.60 -1.74 -12.82
N GLY A 329 21.01 -1.31 -13.94
CA GLY A 329 21.37 -0.05 -14.59
C GLY A 329 21.16 1.17 -13.68
N PHE A 330 20.02 1.21 -12.98
CA PHE A 330 19.72 2.29 -12.03
C PHE A 330 20.75 2.38 -10.89
N ILE A 331 21.15 1.24 -10.33
CA ILE A 331 22.18 1.16 -9.29
C ILE A 331 23.53 1.70 -9.79
N GLU A 332 23.91 1.38 -11.03
CA GLU A 332 25.16 1.86 -11.63
C GLU A 332 25.16 3.38 -11.78
N VAL A 333 24.09 3.97 -12.32
CA VAL A 333 23.93 5.42 -12.44
C VAL A 333 23.97 6.09 -11.05
N PHE A 334 23.34 5.46 -10.06
CA PHE A 334 23.32 5.96 -8.71
C PHE A 334 24.72 5.94 -8.05
N ARG A 335 25.52 4.90 -8.29
CA ARG A 335 26.93 4.84 -7.86
C ARG A 335 27.76 5.95 -8.49
N GLU A 336 27.58 6.19 -9.79
CA GLU A 336 28.27 7.27 -10.51
C GLU A 336 27.89 8.65 -9.95
N PHE A 337 26.61 8.86 -9.65
CA PHE A 337 26.12 10.08 -9.01
C PHE A 337 26.72 10.28 -7.62
N ARG A 338 26.75 9.23 -6.78
CA ARG A 338 27.38 9.28 -5.45
C ARG A 338 28.85 9.68 -5.54
N ALA A 339 29.62 9.04 -6.44
CA ALA A 339 31.04 9.34 -6.63
C ALA A 339 31.28 10.76 -7.17
N LYS A 340 30.32 11.33 -7.91
CA LYS A 340 30.34 12.74 -8.29
C LYS A 340 30.11 13.64 -7.08
N MET A 341 29.08 13.37 -6.27
CA MET A 341 28.76 14.15 -5.07
C MET A 341 29.89 14.12 -4.04
N GLU A 342 30.54 12.98 -3.82
CA GLU A 342 31.70 12.87 -2.94
C GLU A 342 32.85 13.82 -3.35
N ARG A 343 33.10 13.95 -4.66
CA ARG A 343 34.13 14.87 -5.18
C ARG A 343 33.75 16.34 -5.03
N GLU A 344 32.46 16.67 -5.13
CA GLU A 344 31.97 18.05 -5.01
C GLU A 344 31.86 18.51 -3.56
N ILE A 345 31.43 17.63 -2.66
CA ILE A 345 31.19 17.90 -1.24
C ILE A 345 32.49 17.71 -0.41
N GLY A 346 33.43 16.89 -0.90
CA GLY A 346 34.70 16.60 -0.23
C GLY A 346 34.63 15.49 0.82
N HIS A 347 33.45 14.88 1.02
CA HIS A 347 33.25 13.68 1.83
C HIS A 347 32.08 12.84 1.29
N VAL A 348 32.04 11.56 1.66
CA VAL A 348 31.02 10.61 1.22
C VAL A 348 29.66 10.95 1.84
N PRO A 349 28.59 11.16 1.05
CA PRO A 349 27.25 11.31 1.59
C PRO A 349 26.83 10.04 2.31
N ARG A 350 26.43 10.19 3.58
CA ARG A 350 26.10 9.05 4.47
C ARG A 350 24.66 8.58 4.32
N PHE A 351 23.74 9.45 3.92
CA PHE A 351 22.31 9.17 3.96
C PHE A 351 21.65 9.07 2.58
N LEU A 352 20.69 8.15 2.47
CA LEU A 352 19.79 8.02 1.32
C LEU A 352 18.33 8.16 1.76
N VAL A 353 17.59 9.06 1.11
CA VAL A 353 16.14 9.19 1.29
C VAL A 353 15.40 8.23 0.39
N GLN A 354 14.46 7.49 0.98
CA GLN A 354 13.52 6.64 0.25
C GLN A 354 12.07 6.99 0.63
N GLY A 355 11.20 7.00 -0.37
CA GLY A 355 9.75 7.18 -0.20
C GLY A 355 9.03 5.88 0.18
N THR A 356 9.67 5.00 0.95
CA THR A 356 9.10 3.73 1.41
C THR A 356 7.82 3.98 2.20
N LEU A 357 6.75 3.24 1.90
CA LEU A 357 5.46 3.36 2.58
C LEU A 357 5.21 2.20 3.55
N TYR A 358 4.18 2.34 4.38
CA TYR A 358 3.84 1.32 5.37
C TYR A 358 3.46 -0.05 4.77
N PRO A 359 2.72 -0.14 3.65
CA PRO A 359 2.48 -1.41 2.99
C PRO A 359 3.76 -2.13 2.57
N ASP A 360 4.78 -1.40 2.11
CA ASP A 360 6.07 -1.98 1.68
C ASP A 360 6.81 -2.64 2.85
N VAL A 361 6.73 -2.02 4.03
CA VAL A 361 7.33 -2.56 5.27
C VAL A 361 6.61 -3.83 5.71
N ILE A 362 5.27 -3.84 5.65
CA ILE A 362 4.47 -4.98 6.11
C ILE A 362 4.67 -6.18 5.18
N GLU A 363 4.66 -5.97 3.86
CA GLU A 363 4.89 -7.04 2.88
C GLU A 363 6.29 -7.68 2.98
N SER A 364 7.27 -6.93 3.52
CA SER A 364 8.61 -7.45 3.78
C SER A 364 8.69 -8.36 5.03
N CYS A 365 7.68 -8.32 5.91
CA CYS A 365 7.57 -9.19 7.07
C CYS A 365 6.85 -10.50 6.72
N PRO A 366 7.40 -11.68 7.09
CA PRO A 366 6.70 -12.95 6.87
C PRO A 366 5.41 -13.05 7.71
N PRO A 367 4.34 -13.70 7.21
CA PRO A 367 3.11 -13.90 7.97
C PRO A 367 3.36 -14.75 9.22
N PRO A 368 2.73 -14.44 10.37
CA PRO A 368 2.84 -15.25 11.59
C PRO A 368 2.35 -16.69 11.37
N GLY A 369 3.07 -17.67 11.91
CA GLY A 369 2.74 -19.10 11.78
C GLY A 369 3.17 -19.77 10.45
N SER A 370 3.74 -19.03 9.49
CA SER A 370 4.18 -19.60 8.20
C SER A 370 5.45 -20.46 8.27
N GLY A 371 6.16 -20.47 9.41
CA GLY A 371 7.45 -21.16 9.56
C GLY A 371 8.58 -20.62 8.67
N GLN A 372 8.32 -19.60 7.84
CA GLN A 372 9.27 -18.99 6.92
C GLN A 372 9.87 -17.72 7.55
N LYS A 373 11.21 -17.60 7.51
CA LYS A 373 11.93 -16.40 8.00
C LYS A 373 11.90 -15.23 7.01
N HIS A 374 11.38 -15.44 5.80
CA HIS A 374 11.31 -14.44 4.74
C HIS A 374 10.01 -14.59 3.95
N SER A 375 9.32 -13.47 3.74
CA SER A 375 8.18 -13.36 2.81
C SER A 375 8.63 -13.84 1.41
N HIS A 376 7.79 -14.66 0.75
CA HIS A 376 8.00 -15.02 -0.65
C HIS A 376 8.23 -13.72 -1.45
N THR A 377 9.37 -13.64 -2.12
CA THR A 377 9.90 -12.49 -2.88
C THR A 377 8.97 -12.03 -4.00
N ILE A 378 7.86 -11.36 -3.64
CA ILE A 378 6.84 -10.89 -4.60
C ILE A 378 7.08 -9.43 -5.02
N LYS A 379 8.02 -8.71 -4.38
CA LYS A 379 8.45 -7.37 -4.83
C LYS A 379 9.97 -7.17 -4.72
N SER A 380 10.74 -7.80 -5.61
CA SER A 380 12.20 -7.63 -5.69
C SER A 380 12.70 -6.20 -5.95
N HIS A 381 11.82 -5.28 -6.37
CA HIS A 381 12.18 -3.91 -6.80
C HIS A 381 11.83 -2.82 -5.78
N HIS A 382 11.10 -3.16 -4.72
CA HIS A 382 10.74 -2.27 -3.61
C HIS A 382 11.28 -2.77 -2.27
N ASN A 383 12.26 -3.67 -2.29
CA ASN A 383 12.87 -4.13 -1.05
C ASN A 383 13.47 -2.93 -0.31
N VAL A 384 12.92 -2.68 0.87
CA VAL A 384 13.59 -2.04 1.99
C VAL A 384 14.92 -2.77 2.17
N GLY A 385 16.00 -2.27 1.56
CA GLY A 385 17.30 -2.95 1.48
C GLY A 385 17.70 -3.56 0.13
N GLY A 386 17.09 -3.17 -1.00
CA GLY A 386 17.54 -3.53 -2.35
C GLY A 386 18.83 -2.84 -2.82
N LEU A 387 19.45 -2.03 -1.95
CA LEU A 387 20.79 -1.51 -2.22
C LEU A 387 21.80 -2.66 -2.06
N PRO A 388 22.69 -2.85 -3.04
CA PRO A 388 23.84 -3.74 -2.87
C PRO A 388 24.58 -3.48 -1.55
N GLU A 389 25.08 -4.53 -0.89
CA GLU A 389 25.79 -4.43 0.41
C GLU A 389 27.01 -3.50 0.37
N ASP A 390 27.54 -3.19 -0.83
CA ASP A 390 28.66 -2.25 -1.04
C ASP A 390 28.26 -0.76 -1.06
N LEU A 391 26.96 -0.45 -1.07
CA LEU A 391 26.44 0.91 -0.97
C LEU A 391 26.14 1.23 0.50
N ASP A 392 27.20 1.49 1.29
CA ASP A 392 27.16 1.89 2.71
C ASP A 392 26.37 3.20 2.93
N PHE A 393 25.03 3.12 2.87
CA PHE A 393 24.11 4.22 3.17
C PHE A 393 23.29 3.94 4.42
N GLU A 394 23.06 4.97 5.21
CA GLU A 394 22.01 4.99 6.22
C GLU A 394 20.71 5.50 5.61
N LEU A 395 19.64 4.72 5.74
CA LEU A 395 18.34 5.04 5.13
C LEU A 395 17.56 6.06 5.96
N ILE A 396 16.94 7.01 5.26
CA ILE A 396 15.96 7.96 5.79
C ILE A 396 14.64 7.68 5.09
N GLU A 397 13.69 7.12 5.84
CA GLU A 397 12.38 6.71 5.33
C GLU A 397 11.27 7.48 6.06
N PRO A 398 11.05 8.77 5.72
CA PRO A 398 10.14 9.62 6.50
C PRO A 398 8.67 9.22 6.35
N LEU A 399 8.33 8.49 5.29
CA LEU A 399 6.96 8.05 4.97
C LEU A 399 6.69 6.58 5.38
N ARG A 400 7.66 5.94 6.05
CA ARG A 400 7.66 4.50 6.37
C ARG A 400 6.41 4.02 7.11
N GLU A 401 5.77 4.91 7.85
CA GLU A 401 4.61 4.57 8.68
C GLU A 401 3.30 5.07 8.09
N LEU A 402 3.29 5.59 6.85
CA LEU A 402 2.11 6.18 6.22
C LEU A 402 1.58 5.31 5.08
N PHE A 403 0.25 5.35 4.91
CA PHE A 403 -0.43 4.82 3.72
C PHE A 403 -0.44 5.83 2.57
N LYS A 404 -0.78 5.36 1.36
CA LYS A 404 -0.72 6.17 0.13
C LYS A 404 -1.64 7.39 0.16
N ASP A 405 -2.83 7.24 0.72
CA ASP A 405 -3.79 8.33 0.94
C ASP A 405 -3.30 9.32 2.00
N GLU A 406 -2.67 8.84 3.07
CA GLU A 406 -2.01 9.69 4.07
C GLU A 406 -0.85 10.49 3.47
N VAL A 407 -0.04 9.89 2.60
CA VAL A 407 1.03 10.60 1.86
C VAL A 407 0.46 11.68 0.94
N ARG A 408 -0.68 11.39 0.28
CA ARG A 408 -1.38 12.40 -0.51
C ARG A 408 -1.92 13.53 0.36
N ALA A 409 -2.51 13.22 1.52
CA ALA A 409 -2.98 14.21 2.47
C ALA A 409 -1.83 15.07 3.02
N LEU A 410 -0.70 14.46 3.35
CA LEU A 410 0.53 15.13 3.76
C LEU A 410 1.02 16.09 2.66
N GLY A 411 1.05 15.63 1.41
CA GLY A 411 1.44 16.48 0.27
C GLY A 411 0.53 17.69 0.06
N ARG A 412 -0.76 17.59 0.41
CA ARG A 412 -1.74 18.68 0.30
C ARG A 412 -1.62 19.72 1.40
N LEU A 413 -0.86 19.44 2.47
CA LEU A 413 -0.70 20.41 3.54
C LEU A 413 -0.10 21.71 2.98
N PRO A 414 -0.59 22.89 3.41
CA PRO A 414 -0.06 24.18 2.94
C PRO A 414 1.45 24.32 3.18
N ALA A 415 1.96 23.66 4.22
CA ALA A 415 3.38 23.63 4.53
C ALA A 415 4.20 22.85 3.50
N MET A 416 3.63 21.89 2.78
CA MET A 416 4.31 21.06 1.78
C MET A 416 4.27 21.66 0.37
N ASP A 417 3.22 22.40 0.04
CA ASP A 417 3.04 23.14 -1.23
C ASP A 417 3.22 22.25 -2.49
N VAL A 418 2.81 20.98 -2.40
CA VAL A 418 2.86 20.06 -3.54
C VAL A 418 1.65 20.31 -4.45
N PRO A 419 1.82 20.54 -5.77
CA PRO A 419 0.70 20.79 -6.67
C PRO A 419 -0.32 19.63 -6.71
N GLU A 420 -1.62 19.94 -6.65
CA GLU A 420 -2.69 18.91 -6.64
C GLU A 420 -2.61 17.97 -7.84
N ALA A 421 -2.30 18.50 -9.04
CA ALA A 421 -2.12 17.70 -10.25
C ALA A 421 -0.99 16.65 -10.14
N PHE A 422 -0.02 16.88 -9.26
CA PHE A 422 1.03 15.91 -8.97
C PHE A 422 0.54 14.86 -7.95
N ILE A 423 -0.25 15.27 -6.96
CA ILE A 423 -0.77 14.40 -5.89
C ILE A 423 -1.79 13.37 -6.41
N THR A 424 -2.71 13.79 -7.28
CA THR A 424 -3.73 12.91 -7.88
C THR A 424 -3.21 12.05 -9.01
N ARG A 425 -1.92 12.20 -9.36
CA ARG A 425 -1.30 11.45 -10.45
C ARG A 425 -1.44 9.94 -10.24
N HIS A 426 -1.80 9.24 -11.31
CA HIS A 426 -1.84 7.78 -11.30
C HIS A 426 -0.44 7.20 -11.03
N PRO A 427 -0.35 6.07 -10.29
CA PRO A 427 0.91 5.38 -10.08
C PRO A 427 1.60 5.02 -11.40
N PHE A 428 2.93 5.05 -11.39
CA PHE A 428 3.77 4.65 -12.52
C PHE A 428 4.80 3.63 -12.04
N PRO A 429 4.93 2.46 -12.70
CA PRO A 429 5.83 1.40 -12.26
C PRO A 429 7.29 1.84 -12.38
N GLY A 430 8.16 1.36 -11.49
CA GLY A 430 9.61 1.64 -11.53
C GLY A 430 10.28 1.24 -12.86
N PRO A 431 10.00 0.04 -13.41
CA PRO A 431 10.42 -0.35 -14.76
C PRO A 431 9.81 0.49 -15.91
N GLY A 432 8.89 1.41 -15.60
CA GLY A 432 8.23 2.28 -16.55
C GLY A 432 7.49 1.52 -17.65
N LEU A 433 7.64 1.99 -18.89
CA LEU A 433 7.01 1.38 -20.05
C LEU A 433 7.54 -0.01 -20.40
N ALA A 434 8.65 -0.47 -19.79
CA ALA A 434 9.21 -1.78 -20.13
C ALA A 434 8.31 -2.97 -19.75
N VAL A 435 7.47 -2.81 -18.73
CA VAL A 435 6.44 -3.81 -18.34
C VAL A 435 5.09 -3.57 -19.02
N ARG A 436 5.00 -2.55 -19.86
CA ARG A 436 3.82 -2.24 -20.68
C ARG A 436 4.05 -2.52 -22.16
N VAL A 437 5.27 -2.88 -22.55
CA VAL A 437 5.58 -3.42 -23.87
C VAL A 437 5.90 -4.89 -23.69
N LEU A 438 4.98 -5.75 -24.13
CA LEU A 438 5.22 -7.19 -24.05
C LEU A 438 6.34 -7.60 -25.01
N GLY A 439 7.29 -8.38 -24.51
CA GLY A 439 8.49 -8.78 -25.25
C GLY A 439 9.59 -7.70 -25.24
N ASP A 440 10.37 -7.65 -26.33
CA ASP A 440 11.50 -6.72 -26.48
C ASP A 440 11.00 -5.29 -26.71
N VAL A 441 11.44 -4.39 -25.82
CA VAL A 441 11.05 -2.96 -25.80
C VAL A 441 11.73 -2.15 -26.92
N THR A 442 12.83 -2.64 -27.46
CA THR A 442 13.70 -1.91 -28.40
C THR A 442 13.35 -2.14 -29.87
N GLU A 443 12.49 -3.12 -30.17
CA GLU A 443 12.07 -3.45 -31.54
C GLU A 443 11.02 -2.46 -32.07
N ASP A 444 10.93 -2.33 -33.40
CA ASP A 444 9.80 -1.74 -34.14
C ASP A 444 9.26 -0.39 -33.61
N ASP A 445 10.10 0.47 -33.04
CA ASP A 445 9.70 1.74 -32.41
C ASP A 445 8.55 1.58 -31.37
N ARG A 446 8.44 0.39 -30.74
CA ARG A 446 7.35 0.02 -29.83
C ARG A 446 7.16 1.03 -28.70
N LEU A 447 8.25 1.51 -28.10
CA LEU A 447 8.22 2.50 -27.04
C LEU A 447 7.64 3.85 -27.52
N THR A 448 8.01 4.30 -28.72
CA THR A 448 7.50 5.55 -29.29
C THR A 448 6.01 5.44 -29.57
N VAL A 449 5.59 4.34 -30.21
CA VAL A 449 4.17 4.06 -30.46
C VAL A 449 3.38 4.03 -29.15
N LEU A 450 3.88 3.32 -28.14
CA LEU A 450 3.19 3.23 -26.85
C LEU A 450 3.07 4.60 -26.16
N ARG A 451 4.12 5.44 -26.21
CA ARG A 451 4.09 6.80 -25.64
C ARG A 451 3.02 7.67 -26.26
N GLU A 452 2.88 7.64 -27.59
CA GLU A 452 1.86 8.41 -28.30
C GLU A 452 0.44 7.93 -27.96
N VAL A 453 0.26 6.60 -27.92
CA VAL A 453 -1.04 5.99 -27.56
C VAL A 453 -1.43 6.31 -26.11
N ASP A 454 -0.49 6.16 -25.18
CA ASP A 454 -0.71 6.45 -23.75
C ASP A 454 -1.07 7.92 -23.53
N GLU A 455 -0.37 8.85 -24.19
CA GLU A 455 -0.67 10.28 -24.12
C GLU A 455 -2.10 10.58 -24.62
N ILE A 456 -2.48 10.05 -25.79
CA ILE A 456 -3.85 10.23 -26.33
C ILE A 456 -4.90 9.66 -25.38
N PHE A 457 -4.64 8.49 -24.80
CA PHE A 457 -5.58 7.83 -23.89
C PHE A 457 -5.78 8.66 -22.63
N ILE A 458 -4.69 9.05 -21.97
CA ILE A 458 -4.75 9.82 -20.73
C ILE A 458 -5.35 11.21 -20.96
N ASP A 459 -5.02 11.89 -22.06
CA ASP A 459 -5.62 13.19 -22.38
C ASP A 459 -7.13 13.07 -22.64
N THR A 460 -7.56 12.01 -23.32
CA THR A 460 -9.00 11.77 -23.53
C THR A 460 -9.71 11.48 -22.21
N ILE A 461 -9.09 10.74 -21.27
CA ILE A 461 -9.62 10.53 -19.92
C ILE A 461 -9.82 11.88 -19.19
N ARG A 462 -8.83 12.79 -19.28
CA ARG A 462 -8.91 14.11 -18.66
C ARG A 462 -9.99 14.99 -19.28
N GLU A 463 -10.10 14.99 -20.61
CA GLU A 463 -11.14 15.76 -21.33
C GLU A 463 -12.56 15.32 -20.93
N PHE A 464 -12.75 14.05 -20.61
CA PHE A 464 -14.02 13.51 -20.13
C PHE A 464 -14.22 13.65 -18.60
N GLY A 465 -13.25 14.22 -17.88
CA GLY A 465 -13.34 14.42 -16.43
C GLY A 465 -13.23 13.12 -15.61
N LEU A 466 -12.78 12.01 -16.21
CA LEU A 466 -12.78 10.68 -15.57
C LEU A 466 -11.47 10.38 -14.80
N TYR A 467 -10.48 11.26 -14.88
CA TYR A 467 -9.13 10.98 -14.38
C TYR A 467 -9.08 10.69 -12.88
N ASP A 468 -9.85 11.46 -12.09
CA ASP A 468 -9.87 11.35 -10.62
C ASP A 468 -10.77 10.20 -10.13
N GLU A 469 -11.68 9.68 -10.98
CA GLU A 469 -12.49 8.50 -10.68
C GLU A 469 -11.71 7.19 -10.85
N ILE A 470 -10.68 7.21 -11.70
CA ILE A 470 -9.88 6.04 -12.04
C ILE A 470 -8.65 6.01 -11.14
N TRP A 471 -8.35 4.84 -10.57
CA TRP A 471 -7.18 4.68 -9.71
C TRP A 471 -5.87 4.64 -10.51
N GLN A 472 -5.88 3.90 -11.63
CA GLN A 472 -4.78 3.84 -12.57
C GLN A 472 -5.29 3.53 -13.99
N ALA A 473 -4.82 4.29 -14.99
CA ALA A 473 -5.04 4.02 -16.41
C ALA A 473 -3.72 4.07 -17.18
N PHE A 474 -3.59 3.23 -18.21
CA PHE A 474 -2.45 3.19 -19.12
C PHE A 474 -2.73 2.36 -20.37
N ALA A 475 -1.90 2.55 -21.39
CA ALA A 475 -1.85 1.67 -22.56
C ALA A 475 -0.80 0.55 -22.39
N VAL A 476 -1.03 -0.57 -23.08
CA VAL A 476 -0.12 -1.73 -23.19
C VAL A 476 0.07 -2.05 -24.67
N PHE A 477 1.32 -2.24 -25.08
CA PHE A 477 1.68 -2.62 -26.44
C PHE A 477 1.71 -4.14 -26.58
N LEU A 478 1.00 -4.67 -27.59
CA LEU A 478 0.97 -6.10 -27.89
C LEU A 478 1.81 -6.41 -29.13
N PRO A 479 2.74 -7.39 -29.08
CA PRO A 479 3.57 -7.80 -30.22
C PRO A 479 2.77 -8.68 -31.20
N VAL A 480 1.54 -8.27 -31.51
CA VAL A 480 0.65 -8.91 -32.48
C VAL A 480 0.32 -7.91 -33.59
N ARG A 481 0.32 -8.41 -34.83
CA ARG A 481 -0.09 -7.64 -36.01
C ARG A 481 -1.53 -7.99 -36.35
N SER A 482 -2.32 -7.00 -36.73
CA SER A 482 -3.70 -7.21 -37.17
C SER A 482 -3.97 -6.57 -38.52
N VAL A 483 -4.87 -7.18 -39.29
CA VAL A 483 -5.38 -6.58 -40.53
C VAL A 483 -6.32 -5.45 -40.16
N GLY A 484 -6.09 -4.29 -40.77
CA GLY A 484 -6.94 -3.10 -40.68
C GLY A 484 -7.13 -2.45 -42.04
N VAL A 485 -7.95 -1.40 -42.05
CA VAL A 485 -8.15 -0.54 -43.22
C VAL A 485 -7.94 0.89 -42.76
N GLN A 486 -6.91 1.56 -43.29
CA GLN A 486 -6.61 2.96 -43.03
C GLN A 486 -6.35 3.65 -44.37
N GLY A 487 -7.15 4.66 -44.72
CA GLY A 487 -7.04 5.40 -45.98
C GLY A 487 -7.18 4.52 -47.22
N ASP A 488 -8.25 3.72 -47.28
CA ASP A 488 -8.62 2.80 -48.39
C ASP A 488 -7.63 1.67 -48.73
N GLN A 489 -6.54 1.51 -47.96
CA GLN A 489 -5.57 0.43 -48.12
C GLN A 489 -5.61 -0.56 -46.95
N ARG A 490 -5.34 -1.84 -47.24
CA ARG A 490 -5.14 -2.87 -46.21
C ARG A 490 -3.83 -2.58 -45.47
N THR A 491 -3.90 -2.49 -44.14
CA THR A 491 -2.74 -2.31 -43.28
C THR A 491 -2.53 -3.53 -42.40
N HIS A 492 -1.27 -3.85 -42.10
CA HIS A 492 -0.87 -4.84 -41.11
C HIS A 492 -0.11 -4.13 -39.99
N SER A 493 -0.87 -3.49 -39.09
CA SER A 493 -0.33 -2.63 -38.04
C SER A 493 -0.47 -3.27 -36.65
N HIS A 494 0.03 -2.58 -35.62
CA HIS A 494 0.04 -3.09 -34.25
C HIS A 494 -1.34 -3.03 -33.59
N VAL A 495 -1.50 -3.88 -32.58
CA VAL A 495 -2.63 -3.85 -31.65
C VAL A 495 -2.15 -3.29 -30.31
N VAL A 496 -2.96 -2.43 -29.70
CA VAL A 496 -2.71 -1.91 -28.35
C VAL A 496 -3.89 -2.24 -27.45
N ALA A 497 -3.60 -2.54 -26.19
CA ALA A 497 -4.61 -2.72 -25.15
C ALA A 497 -4.68 -1.47 -24.28
N LEU A 498 -5.89 -1.05 -23.92
CA LEU A 498 -6.13 -0.03 -22.92
C LEU A 498 -6.47 -0.73 -21.60
N ARG A 499 -5.90 -0.23 -20.50
CA ARG A 499 -6.15 -0.73 -19.15
C ARG A 499 -6.54 0.43 -18.26
N ALA A 500 -7.64 0.27 -17.52
CA ALA A 500 -8.04 1.20 -16.47
C ALA A 500 -8.70 0.41 -15.34
N VAL A 501 -8.34 0.74 -14.10
CA VAL A 501 -8.82 0.02 -12.92
C VAL A 501 -9.27 0.97 -11.81
N THR A 502 -10.24 0.54 -11.02
CA THR A 502 -10.60 1.14 -9.74
C THR A 502 -10.12 0.24 -8.61
N SER A 503 -9.55 0.86 -7.58
CA SER A 503 -9.04 0.13 -6.44
C SER A 503 -9.01 1.03 -5.21
N GLY A 504 -9.25 0.43 -4.05
CA GLY A 504 -9.04 1.09 -2.76
C GLY A 504 -7.58 0.99 -2.29
N ASP A 505 -6.90 -0.12 -2.57
CA ASP A 505 -5.65 -0.53 -1.91
C ASP A 505 -4.57 -1.13 -2.83
N GLY A 506 -4.89 -1.34 -4.11
CA GLY A 506 -4.02 -2.00 -5.09
C GLY A 506 -3.91 -3.52 -4.94
N MET A 507 -4.43 -4.11 -3.85
CA MET A 507 -4.45 -5.55 -3.61
C MET A 507 -5.61 -6.20 -4.37
N THR A 508 -6.78 -5.57 -4.33
CA THR A 508 -7.94 -5.92 -5.16
C THR A 508 -8.27 -4.77 -6.10
N ALA A 509 -8.60 -5.08 -7.35
CA ALA A 509 -8.92 -4.04 -8.33
C ALA A 509 -9.95 -4.56 -9.33
N ASP A 510 -10.95 -3.73 -9.62
CA ASP A 510 -11.89 -4.00 -10.70
C ASP A 510 -11.53 -3.17 -11.93
N TRP A 511 -11.91 -3.64 -13.11
CA TRP A 511 -11.72 -2.86 -14.33
C TRP A 511 -12.73 -1.71 -14.37
N TYR A 512 -12.33 -0.56 -14.93
CA TYR A 512 -13.20 0.62 -14.95
C TYR A 512 -14.23 0.54 -16.10
N PRO A 513 -15.54 0.55 -15.81
CA PRO A 513 -16.57 0.38 -16.83
C PRO A 513 -16.80 1.67 -17.64
N PHE A 514 -15.92 1.95 -18.59
CA PHE A 514 -16.06 3.09 -19.51
C PHE A 514 -17.38 3.03 -20.29
N GLN A 515 -18.00 4.19 -20.46
CA GLN A 515 -19.17 4.33 -21.33
C GLN A 515 -18.79 4.07 -22.79
N PRO A 516 -19.69 3.48 -23.61
CA PRO A 516 -19.41 3.18 -25.01
C PRO A 516 -18.93 4.39 -25.84
N ASP A 517 -19.44 5.59 -25.55
CA ASP A 517 -19.06 6.81 -26.25
C ASP A 517 -17.59 7.18 -26.04
N PHE A 518 -17.08 7.01 -24.81
CA PHE A 518 -15.67 7.22 -24.50
C PHE A 518 -14.78 6.24 -25.27
N LEU A 519 -15.12 4.94 -25.24
CA LEU A 519 -14.35 3.90 -25.92
C LEU A 519 -14.30 4.12 -27.44
N LYS A 520 -15.41 4.58 -28.03
CA LYS A 520 -15.47 4.95 -29.44
C LYS A 520 -14.55 6.12 -29.77
N GLU A 521 -14.58 7.18 -28.96
CA GLU A 521 -13.77 8.37 -29.19
C GLU A 521 -12.27 8.08 -29.07
N VAL A 522 -11.85 7.43 -27.98
CA VAL A 522 -10.44 7.12 -27.76
C VAL A 522 -9.88 6.17 -28.82
N SER A 523 -10.65 5.14 -29.20
CA SER A 523 -10.23 4.20 -30.26
C SER A 523 -10.06 4.92 -31.60
N ASN A 524 -10.99 5.81 -31.96
CA ASN A 524 -10.89 6.59 -33.19
C ASN A 524 -9.68 7.54 -33.17
N ARG A 525 -9.45 8.24 -32.06
CA ARG A 525 -8.30 9.15 -31.91
C ARG A 525 -6.98 8.41 -32.06
N ILE A 526 -6.83 7.26 -31.40
CA ILE A 526 -5.62 6.43 -31.49
C ILE A 526 -5.38 5.98 -32.93
N CYS A 527 -6.37 5.35 -33.58
CA CYS A 527 -6.21 4.82 -34.93
C CYS A 527 -6.01 5.89 -36.02
N ASN A 528 -6.47 7.13 -35.78
CA ASN A 528 -6.30 8.25 -36.72
C ASN A 528 -4.97 8.99 -36.53
N LYS A 529 -4.50 9.15 -35.29
CA LYS A 529 -3.27 9.90 -34.98
C LYS A 529 -2.02 9.01 -35.06
N VAL A 530 -2.11 7.76 -34.60
CA VAL A 530 -0.97 6.83 -34.54
C VAL A 530 -1.07 5.84 -35.70
N ARG A 531 -0.41 6.15 -36.82
CA ARG A 531 -0.49 5.36 -38.07
C ARG A 531 -0.08 3.89 -37.89
N SER A 532 0.82 3.63 -36.96
CA SER A 532 1.33 2.28 -36.67
C SER A 532 0.37 1.41 -35.84
N VAL A 533 -0.82 1.93 -35.48
CA VAL A 533 -1.86 1.21 -34.72
C VAL A 533 -3.16 1.21 -35.52
N ASN A 534 -3.73 0.03 -35.74
CA ASN A 534 -4.99 -0.12 -36.48
C ASN A 534 -6.10 -0.85 -35.69
N ARG A 535 -5.79 -1.29 -34.47
CA ARG A 535 -6.75 -1.96 -33.59
C ARG A 535 -6.45 -1.64 -32.14
N VAL A 536 -7.51 -1.36 -31.40
CA VAL A 536 -7.48 -1.09 -29.97
C VAL A 536 -8.38 -2.11 -29.27
N VAL A 537 -7.91 -2.66 -28.16
CA VAL A 537 -8.69 -3.54 -27.27
C VAL A 537 -8.74 -2.96 -25.87
N TYR A 538 -9.68 -3.40 -25.05
CA TYR A 538 -9.82 -2.97 -23.66
C TYR A 538 -9.82 -4.18 -22.72
N ASP A 539 -9.05 -4.10 -21.65
CA ASP A 539 -8.91 -5.19 -20.67
C ASP A 539 -10.00 -5.14 -19.59
N VAL A 540 -10.90 -6.13 -19.65
CA VAL A 540 -12.05 -6.31 -18.75
C VAL A 540 -11.80 -7.36 -17.66
N THR A 541 -10.53 -7.65 -17.35
CA THR A 541 -10.15 -8.66 -16.35
C THR A 541 -9.95 -8.01 -14.98
N SER A 542 -10.68 -8.43 -13.96
CA SER A 542 -10.47 -7.98 -12.58
C SER A 542 -9.22 -8.62 -11.94
N LYS A 543 -8.73 -8.04 -10.85
CA LYS A 543 -7.69 -8.61 -9.98
C LYS A 543 -8.34 -9.10 -8.68
N PRO A 544 -8.39 -10.42 -8.41
CA PRO A 544 -8.00 -11.57 -9.27
C PRO A 544 -9.06 -11.90 -10.37
N PRO A 545 -8.74 -12.72 -11.41
CA PRO A 545 -7.53 -13.55 -11.59
C PRO A 545 -6.36 -12.86 -12.30
N GLY A 546 -6.56 -11.69 -12.91
CA GLY A 546 -5.50 -10.94 -13.56
C GLY A 546 -4.68 -10.10 -12.58
N THR A 547 -3.71 -9.36 -13.11
CA THR A 547 -2.98 -8.31 -12.39
C THR A 547 -3.33 -6.92 -12.95
N ILE A 548 -2.82 -5.86 -12.32
CA ILE A 548 -3.04 -4.49 -12.83
C ILE A 548 -2.21 -4.29 -14.10
N GLU A 549 -0.89 -4.41 -13.98
CA GLU A 549 0.06 -4.46 -15.11
C GLU A 549 0.05 -5.85 -15.76
N TRP A 550 0.51 -5.95 -17.00
CA TRP A 550 0.53 -7.20 -17.76
C TRP A 550 1.85 -7.98 -17.63
N GLU A 551 2.89 -7.38 -17.04
CA GLU A 551 4.23 -7.94 -16.76
C GLU A 551 4.82 -7.40 -15.44
#